data_AF-M2UZN5-F1
#
_entry.id   AF-M2UZN5-F1
#
_cell.length_a   1.000
_cell.length_b   1.000
_cell.length_c   1.000
_cell.angle_alpha   90.00
_cell.angle_beta   90.00
_cell.angle_gamma   90.00
#
_symmetry.space_group_name_H-M   'P 1'
#
loop_
_entity.id
_entity.type
_entity.pdbx_description
1 polymer ?
#
loop_
_entity_poly.entity_id
_entity_poly.type
_entity_poly.pdbx_seq_one_letter_code
_entity_poly.pdbx_strand_id
1 'polypeptide(L)'
;MNLHEYQGKQLFAEYGLPVSKGYAVDSPKEAAEACDKIGGTQWVVKAQVHAGGRGKAGGVKLVRSKDEARAFAQQWLDKRLVTYQTDANGQPVSKILVEACTDIDKELYLGAVVDRASRRVVFMASTEGGVDIEKVAHDTPEKILKATIDPLVGAQPFQARELAFQLGLKGDQVKQFVHIFVGLAQLFQNYDLALLEVNPLVIKKDGNLHCLDAKINIDSNAIYRQPKLRDMADPSQDDPREAHAAKWELNYVALDGNIGCMVNGAGLAMGTMDIVNLHGGAPANFLDVGGGATEERVTEAFKIILSDSNVAAVLVNIFGGIVRCDMIAEGIIGAVREVGVKVPVVVRLEGNNADLGAKMLSESGLNIIGASSLTDAAIQVVKAAEGK
;
A
#
# COMPACT_ATOMS: atom_id res chain seq x y z
N MET A 1 5.53 -0.22 3.40
CA MET A 1 6.10 -0.74 2.13
C MET A 1 5.62 -2.17 1.93
N ASN A 2 5.15 -2.53 0.73
CA ASN A 2 4.73 -3.90 0.43
C ASN A 2 5.87 -4.72 -0.18
N LEU A 3 5.81 -6.04 -0.04
CA LEU A 3 6.65 -6.98 -0.76
C LEU A 3 5.80 -7.82 -1.73
N HIS A 4 6.43 -8.27 -2.82
CA HIS A 4 5.86 -9.30 -3.70
C HIS A 4 5.81 -10.66 -2.99
N GLU A 5 4.89 -11.54 -3.42
CA GLU A 5 4.74 -12.89 -2.87
C GLU A 5 6.05 -13.67 -2.90
N TYR A 6 6.80 -13.61 -4.01
CA TYR A 6 8.08 -14.33 -4.13
C TYR A 6 9.11 -13.87 -3.09
N GLN A 7 9.12 -12.57 -2.74
CA GLN A 7 10.02 -12.01 -1.73
C GLN A 7 9.57 -12.45 -0.34
N GLY A 8 8.25 -12.43 -0.07
CA GLY A 8 7.69 -12.97 1.17
C GLY A 8 8.05 -14.44 1.39
N LYS A 9 7.94 -15.26 0.33
CA LYS A 9 8.34 -16.67 0.37
C LYS A 9 9.84 -16.87 0.57
N GLN A 10 10.69 -16.01 0.00
CA GLN A 10 12.14 -16.03 0.27
C GLN A 10 12.41 -15.80 1.77
N LEU A 11 11.77 -14.79 2.37
CA LEU A 11 11.90 -14.54 3.81
C LEU A 11 11.37 -15.71 4.65
N PHE A 12 10.25 -16.32 4.26
CA PHE A 12 9.74 -17.52 4.94
C PHE A 12 10.72 -18.69 4.87
N ALA A 13 11.33 -18.94 3.71
CA ALA A 13 12.32 -20.00 3.53
C ALA A 13 13.57 -19.81 4.40
N GLU A 14 14.04 -18.57 4.58
CA GLU A 14 15.17 -18.25 5.46
C GLU A 14 14.90 -18.57 6.93
N TYR A 15 13.64 -18.50 7.35
CA TYR A 15 13.19 -18.89 8.69
C TYR A 15 12.83 -20.38 8.77
N GLY A 16 13.17 -21.16 7.74
CA GLY A 16 12.89 -22.60 7.68
C GLY A 16 11.41 -22.93 7.63
N LEU A 17 10.58 -22.04 7.09
CA LEU A 17 9.14 -22.25 6.94
C LEU A 17 8.84 -22.99 5.62
N PRO A 18 7.82 -23.86 5.60
CA PRO A 18 7.52 -24.68 4.43
C PRO A 18 6.86 -23.84 3.33
N VAL A 19 7.64 -23.51 2.29
CA VAL A 19 7.16 -22.84 1.08
C VAL A 19 7.50 -23.66 -0.15
N SER A 20 6.77 -23.45 -1.25
CA SER A 20 7.06 -24.13 -2.51
C SER A 20 8.38 -23.67 -3.08
N LYS A 21 9.17 -24.59 -3.63
CA LYS A 21 10.29 -24.23 -4.49
C LYS A 21 9.73 -23.53 -5.73
N GLY A 22 10.19 -22.32 -5.97
CA GLY A 22 9.75 -21.50 -7.10
C GLY A 22 10.81 -20.50 -7.53
N TYR A 23 10.59 -19.91 -8.71
CA TYR A 23 11.48 -18.94 -9.34
C TYR A 23 10.66 -17.76 -9.85
N ALA A 24 11.04 -16.55 -9.45
CA ALA A 24 10.51 -15.32 -10.02
C ALA A 24 11.33 -14.97 -11.27
N VAL A 25 10.66 -14.90 -12.41
CA VAL A 25 11.27 -14.73 -13.73
C VAL A 25 10.70 -13.50 -14.45
N ASP A 26 11.46 -12.90 -15.34
CA ASP A 26 11.05 -11.70 -16.09
C ASP A 26 11.05 -11.90 -17.62
N SER A 27 11.18 -13.15 -18.09
CA SER A 27 10.97 -13.47 -19.50
C SER A 27 10.16 -14.75 -19.72
N PRO A 28 9.44 -14.86 -20.85
CA PRO A 28 8.72 -16.08 -21.21
C PRO A 28 9.63 -17.31 -21.37
N LYS A 29 10.89 -17.09 -21.77
CA LYS A 29 11.90 -18.15 -21.87
C LYS A 29 12.25 -18.69 -20.48
N GLU A 30 12.55 -17.81 -19.54
CA GLU A 30 12.87 -18.20 -18.17
C GLU A 30 11.71 -18.89 -17.46
N ALA A 31 10.45 -18.52 -17.76
CA ALA A 31 9.28 -19.21 -17.22
C ALA A 31 9.25 -20.71 -17.61
N ALA A 32 9.57 -21.02 -18.88
CA ALA A 32 9.69 -22.41 -19.33
C ALA A 32 10.89 -23.13 -18.69
N GLU A 33 12.03 -22.47 -18.53
CA GLU A 33 13.22 -23.02 -17.89
C GLU A 33 13.03 -23.23 -16.37
N ALA A 34 12.20 -22.42 -15.72
CA ALA A 34 11.84 -22.59 -14.31
C ALA A 34 11.09 -23.92 -14.10
N CYS A 35 10.20 -24.31 -15.01
CA CYS A 35 9.54 -25.62 -14.97
C CYS A 35 10.55 -26.78 -14.97
N ASP A 36 11.63 -26.67 -15.76
CA ASP A 36 12.72 -27.66 -15.77
C ASP A 36 13.47 -27.74 -14.45
N LYS A 37 13.81 -26.57 -13.86
CA LYS A 37 14.53 -26.50 -12.58
C LYS A 37 13.71 -27.01 -11.41
N ILE A 38 12.38 -26.84 -11.47
CA ILE A 38 11.44 -27.34 -10.46
C ILE A 38 11.24 -28.85 -10.64
N GLY A 39 11.11 -29.31 -11.89
CA GLY A 39 10.73 -30.67 -12.22
C GLY A 39 9.22 -30.92 -12.02
N GLY A 40 8.78 -32.14 -12.29
CA GLY A 40 7.36 -32.54 -12.21
C GLY A 40 6.61 -32.39 -13.55
N THR A 41 5.28 -32.49 -13.48
CA THR A 41 4.39 -32.46 -14.65
C THR A 41 3.36 -31.34 -14.60
N GLN A 42 3.29 -30.59 -13.49
CA GLN A 42 2.35 -29.50 -13.28
C GLN A 42 3.00 -28.42 -12.41
N TRP A 43 2.70 -27.16 -12.73
CA TRP A 43 3.23 -25.98 -12.04
C TRP A 43 2.13 -24.96 -11.84
N VAL A 44 2.34 -24.03 -10.92
CA VAL A 44 1.51 -22.85 -10.77
C VAL A 44 2.31 -21.64 -11.24
N VAL A 45 1.70 -20.82 -12.09
CA VAL A 45 2.25 -19.55 -12.57
C VAL A 45 1.42 -18.41 -12.00
N LYS A 46 2.08 -17.41 -11.41
CA LYS A 46 1.45 -16.30 -10.69
C LYS A 46 2.06 -14.97 -11.11
N ALA A 47 1.25 -14.08 -11.67
CA ALA A 47 1.62 -12.69 -11.87
C ALA A 47 1.96 -12.05 -10.51
N GLN A 48 3.10 -11.35 -10.45
CA GLN A 48 3.56 -10.69 -9.24
C GLN A 48 3.13 -9.23 -9.28
N VAL A 49 2.21 -8.89 -8.38
CA VAL A 49 1.75 -7.52 -8.07
C VAL A 49 1.51 -7.44 -6.56
N HIS A 50 1.54 -6.24 -5.99
CA HIS A 50 1.31 -6.05 -4.55
C HIS A 50 -0.16 -6.27 -4.13
N ALA A 51 -1.11 -6.05 -5.03
CA ALA A 51 -2.53 -6.22 -4.78
C ALA A 51 -2.94 -7.71 -4.71
N GLY A 52 -3.91 -8.00 -3.83
CA GLY A 52 -4.56 -9.30 -3.74
C GLY A 52 -5.56 -9.56 -4.87
N GLY A 53 -6.27 -10.70 -4.82
CA GLY A 53 -7.33 -11.02 -5.77
C GLY A 53 -6.88 -11.49 -7.16
N ARG A 54 -5.58 -11.74 -7.33
CA ARG A 54 -4.93 -12.13 -8.60
C ARG A 54 -5.58 -13.34 -9.26
N GLY A 55 -6.01 -14.34 -8.48
CA GLY A 55 -6.67 -15.53 -9.01
C GLY A 55 -7.98 -15.25 -9.75
N LYS A 56 -8.82 -14.35 -9.22
CA LYS A 56 -10.09 -13.95 -9.87
C LYS A 56 -9.86 -13.17 -11.17
N ALA A 57 -8.73 -12.45 -11.25
CA ALA A 57 -8.33 -11.68 -12.43
C ALA A 57 -7.58 -12.53 -13.49
N GLY A 58 -7.43 -13.84 -13.28
CA GLY A 58 -6.68 -14.73 -14.19
C GLY A 58 -5.16 -14.58 -14.08
N GLY A 59 -4.67 -13.85 -13.09
CA GLY A 59 -3.25 -13.68 -12.77
C GLY A 59 -2.63 -14.86 -12.01
N VAL A 60 -3.37 -15.95 -11.78
CA VAL A 60 -2.87 -17.21 -11.23
C VAL A 60 -3.43 -18.36 -12.06
N LYS A 61 -2.58 -19.30 -12.48
CA LYS A 61 -3.00 -20.44 -13.31
C LYS A 61 -2.18 -21.70 -13.01
N LEU A 62 -2.84 -22.85 -12.98
CA LEU A 62 -2.19 -24.16 -13.04
C LEU A 62 -1.87 -24.50 -14.50
N VAL A 63 -0.61 -24.84 -14.77
CA VAL A 63 -0.12 -25.19 -16.10
C VAL A 63 0.46 -26.61 -16.11
N ARG A 64 0.29 -27.32 -17.23
CA ARG A 64 0.70 -28.73 -17.40
C ARG A 64 1.85 -28.92 -18.39
N SER A 65 2.35 -27.82 -18.96
CA SER A 65 3.46 -27.84 -19.91
C SER A 65 4.29 -26.57 -19.83
N LYS A 66 5.53 -26.66 -20.28
CA LYS A 66 6.44 -25.50 -20.36
C LYS A 66 5.92 -24.43 -21.32
N ASP A 67 5.25 -24.85 -22.39
CA ASP A 67 4.66 -23.94 -23.37
C ASP A 67 3.49 -23.16 -22.78
N GLU A 68 2.69 -23.78 -21.90
CA GLU A 68 1.65 -23.07 -21.15
C GLU A 68 2.25 -22.04 -20.18
N ALA A 69 3.36 -22.37 -19.50
CA ALA A 69 4.07 -21.43 -18.62
C ALA A 69 4.63 -20.24 -19.41
N ARG A 70 5.26 -20.51 -20.56
CA ARG A 70 5.75 -19.48 -21.50
C ARG A 70 4.61 -18.60 -22.00
N ALA A 71 3.49 -19.19 -22.42
CA ALA A 71 2.34 -18.46 -22.92
C ALA A 71 1.73 -17.54 -21.85
N PHE A 72 1.64 -18.02 -20.60
CA PHE A 72 1.18 -17.20 -19.48
C PHE A 72 2.12 -16.01 -19.22
N ALA A 73 3.43 -16.23 -19.23
CA ALA A 73 4.40 -15.15 -19.07
C ALA A 73 4.32 -14.12 -20.23
N GLN A 74 4.19 -14.58 -21.47
CA GLN A 74 3.98 -13.71 -22.64
C GLN A 74 2.66 -12.92 -22.55
N GLN A 75 1.64 -13.52 -21.93
CA GLN A 75 0.36 -12.86 -21.73
C GLN A 75 0.45 -11.72 -20.71
N TRP A 76 1.23 -11.86 -19.63
CA TRP A 76 1.17 -10.96 -18.49
C TRP A 76 2.35 -10.03 -18.32
N LEU A 77 3.58 -10.43 -18.67
CA LEU A 77 4.75 -9.58 -18.55
C LEU A 77 4.56 -8.27 -19.34
N ASP A 78 4.97 -7.16 -18.74
CA ASP A 78 4.82 -5.79 -19.23
C ASP A 78 3.36 -5.32 -19.42
N LYS A 79 2.38 -6.10 -18.96
CA LYS A 79 0.98 -5.69 -18.87
C LYS A 79 0.60 -5.32 -17.45
N ARG A 80 -0.59 -4.74 -17.30
CA ARG A 80 -1.15 -4.38 -16.00
C ARG A 80 -2.22 -5.38 -15.61
N LEU A 81 -2.18 -5.86 -14.37
CA LEU A 81 -3.19 -6.71 -13.78
C LEU A 81 -4.14 -5.87 -12.94
N VAL A 82 -5.41 -5.83 -13.35
CA VAL A 82 -6.48 -5.18 -12.59
C VAL A 82 -7.13 -6.23 -11.69
N THR A 83 -7.23 -5.95 -10.39
CA THR A 83 -7.96 -6.77 -9.43
C THR A 83 -8.97 -5.92 -8.69
N TYR A 84 -9.79 -6.52 -7.81
CA TYR A 84 -10.69 -5.73 -6.96
C TYR A 84 -9.96 -4.89 -5.89
N GLN A 85 -8.64 -5.09 -5.72
CA GLN A 85 -7.79 -4.32 -4.80
C GLN A 85 -6.88 -3.31 -5.52
N THR A 86 -6.94 -3.21 -6.85
CA THR A 86 -6.23 -2.17 -7.61
C THR A 86 -7.19 -1.04 -7.99
N ASP A 87 -6.63 0.07 -8.44
CA ASP A 87 -7.40 1.06 -9.22
C ASP A 87 -7.83 0.47 -10.58
N ALA A 88 -8.53 1.28 -11.38
CA ALA A 88 -8.96 0.89 -12.73
C ALA A 88 -7.78 0.64 -13.70
N ASN A 89 -6.59 1.16 -13.41
CA ASN A 89 -5.39 0.99 -14.23
C ASN A 89 -4.62 -0.30 -13.90
N GLY A 90 -4.86 -0.91 -12.74
CA GLY A 90 -4.17 -2.12 -12.29
C GLY A 90 -2.73 -1.85 -11.89
N GLN A 91 -1.96 -2.90 -11.61
CA GLN A 91 -0.52 -2.82 -11.30
C GLN A 91 0.32 -3.51 -12.37
N PRO A 92 1.52 -3.00 -12.70
CA PRO A 92 2.36 -3.60 -13.73
C PRO A 92 2.91 -4.95 -13.27
N VAL A 93 2.91 -5.94 -14.17
CA VAL A 93 3.47 -7.26 -13.94
C VAL A 93 4.87 -7.32 -14.54
N SER A 94 5.89 -7.10 -13.71
CA SER A 94 7.30 -7.17 -14.09
C SER A 94 7.90 -8.58 -13.91
N LYS A 95 7.27 -9.41 -13.08
CA LYS A 95 7.72 -10.78 -12.80
C LYS A 95 6.57 -11.78 -12.75
N ILE A 96 6.87 -13.01 -13.12
CA ILE A 96 6.02 -14.18 -12.93
C ILE A 96 6.69 -15.12 -11.94
N LEU A 97 5.99 -15.53 -10.90
CA LEU A 97 6.42 -16.62 -10.04
C LEU A 97 5.97 -17.94 -10.64
N VAL A 98 6.92 -18.82 -10.94
CA VAL A 98 6.67 -20.21 -11.33
C VAL A 98 7.03 -21.10 -10.15
N GLU A 99 6.11 -21.93 -9.68
CA GLU A 99 6.34 -22.80 -8.52
C GLU A 99 5.75 -24.19 -8.68
N ALA A 100 6.23 -25.12 -7.86
CA ALA A 100 5.69 -26.48 -7.78
C ALA A 100 4.20 -26.45 -7.39
N CYS A 101 3.41 -27.30 -8.03
CA CYS A 101 2.02 -27.52 -7.65
C CYS A 101 1.93 -28.24 -6.30
N THR A 102 1.05 -27.75 -5.42
CA THR A 102 0.82 -28.32 -4.09
C THR A 102 -0.49 -29.09 -4.07
N ASP A 103 -0.47 -30.33 -3.57
CA ASP A 103 -1.67 -31.14 -3.35
C ASP A 103 -2.43 -30.68 -2.09
N ILE A 104 -3.37 -29.76 -2.28
CA ILE A 104 -4.19 -29.17 -1.21
C ILE A 104 -5.26 -30.18 -0.74
N ASP A 105 -5.33 -30.41 0.57
CA ASP A 105 -6.44 -31.13 1.23
C ASP A 105 -7.37 -30.14 1.95
N LYS A 106 -6.81 -29.22 2.73
CA LYS A 106 -7.56 -28.16 3.42
C LYS A 106 -6.81 -26.84 3.39
N GLU A 107 -7.55 -25.74 3.30
CA GLU A 107 -7.04 -24.38 3.38
C GLU A 107 -7.38 -23.76 4.74
N LEU A 108 -6.38 -23.15 5.37
CA LEU A 108 -6.50 -22.38 6.61
C LEU A 108 -6.03 -20.95 6.36
N TYR A 109 -6.32 -20.07 7.30
CA TYR A 109 -5.80 -18.71 7.34
C TYR A 109 -4.85 -18.56 8.53
N LEU A 110 -3.74 -17.86 8.33
CA LEU A 110 -2.86 -17.39 9.40
C LEU A 110 -2.33 -16.00 9.05
N GLY A 111 -2.51 -15.02 9.92
CA GLY A 111 -1.98 -13.68 9.73
C GLY A 111 -1.64 -12.99 11.03
N ALA A 112 -0.93 -11.87 10.96
CA ALA A 112 -0.56 -11.05 12.10
C ALA A 112 -0.57 -9.57 11.73
N VAL A 113 -1.01 -8.73 12.67
CA VAL A 113 -1.00 -7.27 12.56
C VAL A 113 -0.69 -6.65 13.92
N VAL A 114 -0.31 -5.37 13.93
CA VAL A 114 -0.30 -4.56 15.15
C VAL A 114 -1.73 -4.09 15.43
N ASP A 115 -2.39 -4.71 16.41
CA ASP A 115 -3.70 -4.29 16.86
C ASP A 115 -3.58 -2.99 17.67
N ARG A 116 -4.15 -1.91 17.13
CA ARG A 116 -4.12 -0.58 17.75
C ARG A 116 -4.91 -0.51 19.05
N ALA A 117 -5.97 -1.31 19.20
CA ALA A 117 -6.81 -1.27 20.40
C ALA A 117 -6.09 -1.89 21.60
N SER A 118 -5.56 -3.10 21.43
CA SER A 118 -4.77 -3.76 22.47
C SER A 118 -3.33 -3.24 22.56
N ARG A 119 -2.83 -2.57 21.52
CA ARG A 119 -1.45 -2.11 21.36
C ARG A 119 -0.46 -3.27 21.43
N ARG A 120 -0.78 -4.35 20.71
CA ARG A 120 -0.02 -5.59 20.69
C ARG A 120 0.03 -6.14 19.27
N VAL A 121 1.06 -6.94 18.99
CA VAL A 121 1.01 -7.83 17.82
C VAL A 121 -0.01 -8.92 18.11
N VAL A 122 -0.97 -9.10 17.21
CA VAL A 122 -2.01 -10.12 17.33
C VAL A 122 -1.93 -11.03 16.12
N PHE A 123 -1.72 -12.32 16.37
CA PHE A 123 -1.88 -13.35 15.38
C PHE A 123 -3.34 -13.79 15.31
N MET A 124 -3.84 -13.98 14.09
CA MET A 124 -5.17 -14.45 13.79
C MET A 124 -5.07 -15.76 13.01
N ALA A 125 -5.89 -16.74 13.37
CA ALA A 125 -5.98 -17.99 12.65
C ALA A 125 -7.44 -18.37 12.40
N SER A 126 -7.72 -19.01 11.26
CA SER A 126 -9.06 -19.48 10.94
C SER A 126 -9.04 -20.75 10.11
N THR A 127 -10.14 -21.50 10.17
CA THR A 127 -10.40 -22.63 9.26
C THR A 127 -10.91 -22.19 7.90
N GLU A 128 -11.25 -20.90 7.74
CA GLU A 128 -11.68 -20.30 6.49
C GLU A 128 -10.46 -19.74 5.73
N GLY A 129 -9.64 -20.63 5.16
CA GLY A 129 -8.56 -20.25 4.25
C GLY A 129 -9.04 -20.01 2.82
N GLY A 130 -8.25 -19.31 2.01
CA GLY A 130 -8.53 -19.07 0.59
C GLY A 130 -9.64 -18.03 0.32
N VAL A 131 -10.16 -17.41 1.39
CA VAL A 131 -11.19 -16.38 1.34
C VAL A 131 -10.70 -15.09 2.00
N ASP A 132 -11.43 -14.00 1.76
CA ASP A 132 -11.16 -12.68 2.33
C ASP A 132 -11.44 -12.71 3.84
N ILE A 133 -10.43 -12.42 4.67
CA ILE A 133 -10.56 -12.58 6.12
C ILE A 133 -11.51 -11.53 6.71
N GLU A 134 -11.61 -10.36 6.08
CA GLU A 134 -12.54 -9.28 6.40
C GLU A 134 -13.99 -9.74 6.27
N LYS A 135 -14.29 -10.55 5.25
CA LYS A 135 -15.61 -11.17 5.10
C LYS A 135 -15.89 -12.17 6.21
N VAL A 136 -14.92 -13.00 6.57
CA VAL A 136 -15.05 -13.93 7.70
C VAL A 136 -15.26 -13.18 9.01
N ALA A 137 -14.58 -12.06 9.22
CA ALA A 137 -14.72 -11.22 10.40
C ALA A 137 -16.11 -10.57 10.51
N HIS A 138 -16.74 -10.26 9.38
CA HIS A 138 -18.10 -9.73 9.34
C HIS A 138 -19.16 -10.84 9.49
N ASP A 139 -19.06 -11.90 8.70
CA ASP A 139 -20.12 -12.92 8.56
C ASP A 139 -20.06 -14.00 9.64
N THR A 140 -18.85 -14.42 10.04
CA THR A 140 -18.61 -15.51 11.01
C THR A 140 -17.42 -15.20 11.93
N PRO A 141 -17.48 -14.12 12.74
CA PRO A 141 -16.36 -13.65 13.57
C PRO A 141 -15.84 -14.70 14.55
N GLU A 142 -16.70 -15.62 15.00
CA GLU A 142 -16.36 -16.71 15.91
C GLU A 142 -15.36 -17.72 15.34
N LYS A 143 -15.20 -17.75 14.00
CA LYS A 143 -14.20 -18.59 13.33
C LYS A 143 -12.79 -17.97 13.33
N ILE A 144 -12.63 -16.74 13.83
CA ILE A 144 -11.34 -16.06 13.90
C ILE A 144 -10.80 -16.20 15.33
N LEU A 145 -9.77 -17.01 15.44
CA LEU A 145 -9.04 -17.27 16.67
C LEU A 145 -7.90 -16.27 16.77
N LYS A 146 -7.55 -15.84 17.99
CA LYS A 146 -6.54 -14.79 18.21
C LYS A 146 -5.53 -15.20 19.27
N ALA A 147 -4.27 -14.86 19.04
CA ALA A 147 -3.20 -14.92 20.03
C ALA A 147 -2.51 -13.56 20.12
N THR A 148 -2.55 -12.96 21.31
CA THR A 148 -1.93 -11.66 21.60
C THR A 148 -0.51 -11.86 22.08
N ILE A 149 0.47 -11.28 21.41
CA ILE A 149 1.89 -11.44 21.74
C ILE A 149 2.28 -10.46 22.84
N ASP A 150 2.85 -10.98 23.93
CA ASP A 150 3.40 -10.16 24.99
C ASP A 150 4.78 -9.61 24.57
N PRO A 151 5.01 -8.29 24.64
CA PRO A 151 6.28 -7.70 24.19
C PRO A 151 7.48 -8.09 25.04
N LEU A 152 7.29 -8.51 26.30
CA LEU A 152 8.37 -8.89 27.21
C LEU A 152 8.93 -10.27 26.89
N VAL A 153 8.04 -11.23 26.63
CA VAL A 153 8.42 -12.64 26.43
C VAL A 153 8.35 -13.08 24.96
N GLY A 154 7.77 -12.27 24.08
CA GLY A 154 7.56 -12.60 22.68
C GLY A 154 6.54 -13.71 22.48
N ALA A 155 6.46 -14.23 21.25
CA ALA A 155 5.52 -15.29 20.89
C ALA A 155 5.92 -16.62 21.53
N GLN A 156 4.97 -17.21 22.28
CA GLN A 156 5.22 -18.42 23.05
C GLN A 156 4.60 -19.67 22.39
N PRO A 157 5.29 -20.82 22.43
CA PRO A 157 4.78 -22.06 21.83
C PRO A 157 3.41 -22.52 22.33
N PHE A 158 3.00 -22.15 23.55
CA PHE A 158 1.68 -22.51 24.07
C PHE A 158 0.54 -21.82 23.30
N GLN A 159 0.75 -20.57 22.86
CA GLN A 159 -0.22 -19.80 22.10
C GLN A 159 -0.47 -20.46 20.74
N ALA A 160 0.60 -20.91 20.10
CA ALA A 160 0.52 -21.64 18.84
C ALA A 160 -0.22 -22.98 19.00
N ARG A 161 0.03 -23.72 20.10
CA ARG A 161 -0.67 -24.98 20.38
C ARG A 161 -2.16 -24.75 20.61
N GLU A 162 -2.52 -23.71 21.35
CA GLU A 162 -3.91 -23.34 21.60
C GLU A 162 -4.66 -23.07 20.28
N LEU A 163 -4.10 -22.22 19.41
CA LEU A 163 -4.65 -21.99 18.07
C LEU A 163 -4.73 -23.29 17.25
N ALA A 164 -3.66 -24.10 17.24
CA ALA A 164 -3.63 -25.35 16.48
C ALA A 164 -4.76 -26.31 16.90
N PHE A 165 -4.99 -26.48 18.21
CA PHE A 165 -6.07 -27.33 18.70
C PHE A 165 -7.45 -26.79 18.35
N GLN A 166 -7.66 -25.47 18.45
CA GLN A 166 -8.91 -24.82 18.08
C GLN A 166 -9.19 -24.90 16.56
N LEU A 167 -8.14 -24.91 15.73
CA LEU A 167 -8.24 -25.19 14.28
C LEU A 167 -8.53 -26.67 13.96
N GLY A 168 -8.47 -27.54 14.96
CA GLY A 168 -8.65 -28.99 14.81
C GLY A 168 -7.42 -29.73 14.28
N LEU A 169 -6.22 -29.14 14.35
CA LEU A 169 -4.97 -29.80 13.96
C LEU A 169 -4.61 -30.93 14.93
N LYS A 170 -3.99 -32.00 14.42
CA LYS A 170 -3.67 -33.20 15.20
C LYS A 170 -2.27 -33.72 14.93
N GLY A 171 -1.71 -34.45 15.90
CA GLY A 171 -0.42 -35.13 15.74
C GLY A 171 0.71 -34.17 15.35
N ASP A 172 1.43 -34.50 14.28
CA ASP A 172 2.56 -33.71 13.81
C ASP A 172 2.17 -32.35 13.23
N GLN A 173 0.91 -32.16 12.81
CA GLN A 173 0.43 -30.84 12.35
C GLN A 173 0.52 -29.79 13.45
N VAL A 174 0.30 -30.17 14.71
CA VAL A 174 0.41 -29.24 15.84
C VAL A 174 1.86 -28.79 16.00
N LYS A 175 2.83 -29.70 15.87
CA LYS A 175 4.26 -29.37 15.94
C LYS A 175 4.67 -28.45 14.79
N GLN A 176 4.21 -28.75 13.57
CA GLN A 176 4.46 -27.93 12.39
C GLN A 176 3.84 -26.54 12.52
N PHE A 177 2.61 -26.44 13.02
CA PHE A 177 1.95 -25.15 13.24
C PHE A 177 2.70 -24.32 14.29
N VAL A 178 3.17 -24.94 15.37
CA VAL A 178 4.00 -24.28 16.38
C VAL A 178 5.27 -23.71 15.75
N HIS A 179 5.97 -24.50 14.92
CA HIS A 179 7.15 -24.04 14.19
C HIS A 179 6.84 -22.84 13.28
N ILE A 180 5.77 -22.94 12.50
CA ILE A 180 5.33 -21.86 11.60
C ILE A 180 4.98 -20.59 12.37
N PHE A 181 4.12 -20.69 13.39
CA PHE A 181 3.71 -19.55 14.19
C PHE A 181 4.88 -18.83 14.84
N VAL A 182 5.78 -19.57 15.51
CA VAL A 182 6.93 -18.97 16.19
C VAL A 182 7.90 -18.36 15.18
N GLY A 183 8.15 -19.03 14.05
CA GLY A 183 9.00 -18.51 12.98
C GLY A 183 8.43 -17.22 12.35
N LEU A 184 7.13 -17.19 12.04
CA LEU A 184 6.47 -16.00 11.51
C LEU A 184 6.45 -14.85 12.54
N ALA A 185 6.30 -15.15 13.83
CA ALA A 185 6.35 -14.13 14.89
C ALA A 185 7.75 -13.53 15.05
N GLN A 186 8.80 -14.35 14.98
CA GLN A 186 10.18 -13.87 14.96
C GLN A 186 10.44 -13.02 13.71
N LEU A 187 9.98 -13.47 12.55
CA LEU A 187 10.08 -12.73 11.29
C LEU A 187 9.37 -11.37 11.39
N PHE A 188 8.15 -11.36 11.94
CA PHE A 188 7.36 -10.14 12.16
C PHE A 188 8.13 -9.11 12.98
N GLN A 189 8.77 -9.54 14.07
CA GLN A 189 9.54 -8.67 14.95
C GLN A 189 10.88 -8.25 14.34
N ASN A 190 11.63 -9.18 13.76
CA ASN A 190 12.97 -8.93 13.22
C ASN A 190 12.97 -7.96 12.03
N TYR A 191 11.91 -7.99 11.23
CA TYR A 191 11.77 -7.18 10.01
C TYR A 191 10.80 -6.00 10.15
N ASP A 192 10.37 -5.67 11.38
CA ASP A 192 9.47 -4.55 11.66
C ASP A 192 8.23 -4.57 10.76
N LEU A 193 7.56 -5.72 10.71
CA LEU A 193 6.38 -5.87 9.89
C LEU A 193 5.19 -5.11 10.49
N ALA A 194 4.37 -4.52 9.62
CA ALA A 194 3.07 -3.97 10.00
C ALA A 194 1.94 -4.99 9.78
N LEU A 195 2.09 -5.84 8.77
CA LEU A 195 1.17 -6.93 8.44
C LEU A 195 1.93 -8.13 7.87
N LEU A 196 1.50 -9.33 8.26
CA LEU A 196 1.92 -10.59 7.67
C LEU A 196 0.68 -11.45 7.44
N GLU A 197 0.57 -12.08 6.29
CA GLU A 197 -0.55 -12.95 5.96
C GLU A 197 -0.09 -14.15 5.14
N VAL A 198 -0.54 -15.33 5.55
CA VAL A 198 -0.40 -16.62 4.87
C VAL A 198 -1.81 -17.08 4.53
N ASN A 199 -2.25 -16.77 3.30
CA ASN A 199 -3.59 -17.08 2.84
C ASN A 199 -3.57 -17.70 1.43
N PRO A 200 -3.65 -19.05 1.30
CA PRO A 200 -3.89 -20.01 2.36
C PRO A 200 -2.62 -20.56 3.03
N LEU A 201 -2.74 -20.90 4.32
CA LEU A 201 -1.93 -21.91 4.98
C LEU A 201 -2.56 -23.28 4.71
N VAL A 202 -1.89 -24.12 3.93
CA VAL A 202 -2.44 -25.37 3.41
C VAL A 202 -2.09 -26.55 4.31
N ILE A 203 -3.06 -27.44 4.54
CA ILE A 203 -2.82 -28.85 4.87
C ILE A 203 -2.74 -29.62 3.55
N LYS A 204 -1.61 -30.24 3.28
CA LYS A 204 -1.43 -31.10 2.09
C LYS A 204 -2.10 -32.45 2.30
N LYS A 205 -2.33 -33.19 1.21
CA LYS A 205 -2.84 -34.58 1.26
C LYS A 205 -1.96 -35.55 2.06
N ASP A 206 -0.66 -35.26 2.19
CA ASP A 206 0.26 -36.03 3.04
C ASP A 206 0.17 -35.64 4.53
N GLY A 207 -0.73 -34.71 4.88
CA GLY A 207 -0.98 -34.21 6.23
C GLY A 207 -0.08 -33.06 6.66
N ASN A 208 0.95 -32.68 5.89
CA ASN A 208 1.89 -31.63 6.27
C ASN A 208 1.35 -30.22 5.99
N LEU A 209 1.73 -29.25 6.82
CA LEU A 209 1.43 -27.84 6.63
C LEU A 209 2.37 -27.16 5.62
N HIS A 210 1.83 -26.20 4.87
CA HIS A 210 2.55 -25.51 3.81
C HIS A 210 2.04 -24.08 3.62
N CYS A 211 2.94 -23.10 3.62
CA CYS A 211 2.61 -21.69 3.34
C CYS A 211 2.49 -21.50 1.82
N LEU A 212 1.26 -21.55 1.29
CA LEU A 212 1.03 -21.52 -0.15
C LEU A 212 1.13 -20.13 -0.75
N ASP A 213 0.79 -19.09 0.01
CA ASP A 213 0.91 -17.69 -0.38
C ASP A 213 1.52 -16.88 0.78
N ALA A 214 2.06 -15.71 0.46
CA ALA A 214 2.69 -14.81 1.40
C ALA A 214 2.39 -13.36 1.02
N LYS A 215 1.81 -12.61 1.96
CA LYS A 215 1.65 -11.16 1.84
C LYS A 215 2.29 -10.50 3.06
N ILE A 216 3.20 -9.57 2.79
CA ILE A 216 3.97 -8.87 3.83
C ILE A 216 3.91 -7.37 3.58
N ASN A 217 3.57 -6.62 4.62
CA ASN A 217 3.70 -5.17 4.69
C ASN A 217 4.67 -4.81 5.81
N ILE A 218 5.61 -3.94 5.50
CA ILE A 218 6.65 -3.46 6.39
C ILE A 218 6.32 -2.06 6.85
N ASP A 219 6.56 -1.77 8.13
CA ASP A 219 6.46 -0.41 8.67
C ASP A 219 7.46 0.51 7.95
N SER A 220 6.93 1.48 7.21
CA SER A 220 7.75 2.46 6.48
C SER A 220 8.67 3.25 7.42
N ASN A 221 8.27 3.45 8.67
CA ASN A 221 9.07 4.18 9.66
C ASN A 221 10.30 3.39 10.09
N ALA A 222 10.36 2.08 9.87
CA ALA A 222 11.48 1.24 10.24
C ALA A 222 12.46 0.96 9.10
N ILE A 223 12.17 1.41 7.87
CA ILE A 223 12.99 1.08 6.68
C ILE A 223 14.45 1.54 6.83
N TYR A 224 14.72 2.62 7.55
CA TYR A 224 16.08 3.11 7.81
C TYR A 224 17.00 2.07 8.46
N ARG A 225 16.44 1.13 9.24
CA ARG A 225 17.18 0.03 9.90
C ARG A 225 16.97 -1.34 9.23
N GLN A 226 16.26 -1.39 8.11
CA GLN A 226 15.96 -2.62 7.37
C GLN A 226 16.58 -2.59 5.95
N PRO A 227 17.92 -2.56 5.82
CA PRO A 227 18.59 -2.37 4.52
C PRO A 227 18.24 -3.47 3.51
N LYS A 228 18.15 -4.72 3.96
CA LYS A 228 17.75 -5.86 3.12
C LYS A 228 16.37 -5.67 2.50
N LEU A 229 15.41 -5.17 3.29
CA LEU A 229 14.04 -4.98 2.81
C LEU A 229 13.94 -3.75 1.91
N ARG A 230 14.70 -2.70 2.21
CA ARG A 230 14.79 -1.51 1.36
C ARG A 230 15.20 -1.87 -0.08
N ASP A 231 16.13 -2.81 -0.23
CA ASP A 231 16.58 -3.28 -1.55
C ASP A 231 15.54 -4.14 -2.27
N MET A 232 14.49 -4.60 -1.56
CA MET A 232 13.36 -5.34 -2.14
C MET A 232 12.23 -4.43 -2.62
N ALA A 233 12.30 -3.11 -2.38
CA ALA A 233 11.26 -2.18 -2.77
C ALA A 233 11.04 -2.20 -4.30
N ASP A 234 9.78 -2.23 -4.73
CA ASP A 234 9.38 -2.08 -6.13
C ASP A 234 8.50 -0.83 -6.30
N PRO A 235 9.09 0.33 -6.62
CA PRO A 235 8.34 1.57 -6.82
C PRO A 235 7.38 1.54 -8.01
N SER A 236 7.49 0.55 -8.92
CA SER A 236 6.59 0.45 -10.07
C SER A 236 5.15 0.06 -9.67
N GLN A 237 4.97 -0.46 -8.46
CA GLN A 237 3.68 -0.91 -7.93
C GLN A 237 2.88 0.21 -7.28
N ASP A 238 3.51 1.35 -6.98
CA ASP A 238 2.89 2.53 -6.38
C ASP A 238 2.53 3.55 -7.47
N ASP A 239 1.70 4.55 -7.16
CA ASP A 239 1.46 5.66 -8.09
C ASP A 239 2.76 6.46 -8.26
N PRO A 240 3.21 6.72 -9.51
CA PRO A 240 4.47 7.43 -9.76
C PRO A 240 4.51 8.83 -9.12
N ARG A 241 3.36 9.48 -8.94
CA ARG A 241 3.22 10.78 -8.27
C ARG A 241 3.47 10.65 -6.77
N GLU A 242 2.95 9.60 -6.14
CA GLU A 242 3.21 9.31 -4.71
C GLU A 242 4.68 9.01 -4.48
N ALA A 243 5.29 8.19 -5.34
CA ALA A 243 6.72 7.89 -5.28
C ALA A 243 7.60 9.13 -5.51
N HIS A 244 7.20 10.05 -6.40
CA HIS A 244 7.90 11.33 -6.59
C HIS A 244 7.72 12.25 -5.38
N ALA A 245 6.50 12.36 -4.84
CA ALA A 245 6.20 13.15 -3.65
C ALA A 245 7.06 12.74 -2.46
N ALA A 246 7.22 11.44 -2.22
CA ALA A 246 8.03 10.91 -1.13
C ALA A 246 9.51 11.36 -1.18
N LYS A 247 10.09 11.57 -2.37
CA LYS A 247 11.47 12.08 -2.54
C LYS A 247 11.65 13.52 -2.05
N TRP A 248 10.55 14.28 -2.02
CA TRP A 248 10.47 15.66 -1.53
C TRP A 248 9.87 15.76 -0.13
N GLU A 249 9.77 14.62 0.56
CA GLU A 249 9.13 14.50 1.87
C GLU A 249 7.67 14.97 1.87
N LEU A 250 7.01 14.93 0.71
CA LEU A 250 5.60 15.27 0.55
C LEU A 250 4.75 14.00 0.69
N ASN A 251 3.68 14.05 1.49
CA ASN A 251 2.72 12.94 1.54
C ASN A 251 1.59 13.25 0.55
N TYR A 252 1.59 12.55 -0.58
CA TYR A 252 0.58 12.68 -1.63
C TYR A 252 -0.25 11.41 -1.71
N VAL A 253 -1.56 11.55 -1.99
CA VAL A 253 -2.45 10.45 -2.38
C VAL A 253 -3.39 10.99 -3.45
N ALA A 254 -3.49 10.31 -4.58
CA ALA A 254 -4.40 10.70 -5.67
C ALA A 254 -5.85 10.31 -5.37
N LEU A 255 -6.80 11.13 -5.86
CA LEU A 255 -8.25 10.90 -5.79
C LEU A 255 -8.89 11.25 -7.15
N ASP A 256 -10.16 10.90 -7.35
CA ASP A 256 -10.83 11.05 -8.65
C ASP A 256 -11.50 12.44 -8.89
N GLY A 257 -11.19 13.44 -8.05
CA GLY A 257 -11.79 14.77 -8.15
C GLY A 257 -11.09 15.72 -9.11
N ASN A 258 -11.49 17.00 -9.03
CA ASN A 258 -10.97 18.08 -9.89
C ASN A 258 -10.42 19.29 -9.11
N ILE A 259 -10.46 19.28 -7.77
CA ILE A 259 -9.90 20.34 -6.93
C ILE A 259 -8.64 19.82 -6.25
N GLY A 260 -7.49 20.31 -6.67
CA GLY A 260 -6.21 19.96 -6.06
C GLY A 260 -6.09 20.58 -4.67
N CYS A 261 -5.69 19.83 -3.65
CA CYS A 261 -5.52 20.33 -2.29
C CYS A 261 -4.03 20.31 -1.88
N MET A 262 -3.52 21.43 -1.41
CA MET A 262 -2.16 21.57 -0.84
C MET A 262 -2.28 22.15 0.57
N VAL A 263 -1.90 21.37 1.59
CA VAL A 263 -2.17 21.72 2.99
C VAL A 263 -0.97 21.36 3.87
N ASN A 264 -0.73 22.09 4.96
CA ASN A 264 0.26 21.70 5.96
C ASN A 264 -0.40 20.94 7.13
N GLY A 265 -0.01 19.68 7.31
CA GLY A 265 -0.48 18.76 8.34
C GLY A 265 -1.60 17.85 7.86
N ALA A 266 -1.40 16.54 8.00
CA ALA A 266 -2.33 15.50 7.55
C ALA A 266 -3.78 15.67 8.07
N GLY A 267 -3.97 16.06 9.33
CA GLY A 267 -5.31 16.29 9.89
C GLY A 267 -6.05 17.46 9.22
N LEU A 268 -5.33 18.56 8.96
CA LEU A 268 -5.89 19.71 8.25
C LEU A 268 -6.12 19.38 6.77
N ALA A 269 -5.25 18.58 6.15
CA ALA A 269 -5.41 18.12 4.78
C ALA A 269 -6.72 17.32 4.60
N MET A 270 -6.98 16.35 5.49
CA MET A 270 -8.26 15.63 5.54
C MET A 270 -9.45 16.58 5.76
N GLY A 271 -9.39 17.46 6.76
CA GLY A 271 -10.47 18.42 7.01
C GLY A 271 -10.70 19.39 5.86
N THR A 272 -9.67 19.72 5.08
CA THR A 272 -9.75 20.57 3.89
C THR A 272 -10.47 19.86 2.75
N MET A 273 -10.15 18.57 2.52
CA MET A 273 -10.89 17.77 1.53
C MET A 273 -12.36 17.60 1.95
N ASP A 274 -12.61 17.34 3.23
CA ASP A 274 -13.97 17.17 3.75
C ASP A 274 -14.81 18.43 3.59
N ILE A 275 -14.26 19.61 3.89
CA ILE A 275 -15.01 20.86 3.73
C ILE A 275 -15.21 21.24 2.26
N VAL A 276 -14.26 20.92 1.37
CA VAL A 276 -14.45 21.07 -0.09
C VAL A 276 -15.60 20.18 -0.55
N ASN A 277 -15.63 18.92 -0.13
CA ASN A 277 -16.69 17.97 -0.45
C ASN A 277 -18.04 18.39 0.15
N LEU A 278 -18.05 18.89 1.39
CA LEU A 278 -19.24 19.43 2.07
C LEU A 278 -19.90 20.57 1.27
N HIS A 279 -19.10 21.36 0.56
CA HIS A 279 -19.57 22.45 -0.29
C HIS A 279 -19.75 22.04 -1.76
N GLY A 280 -19.78 20.75 -2.07
CA GLY A 280 -20.10 20.23 -3.41
C GLY A 280 -18.91 20.10 -4.36
N GLY A 281 -17.69 20.36 -3.90
CA GLY A 281 -16.47 20.12 -4.68
C GLY A 281 -16.03 18.66 -4.66
N ALA A 282 -15.17 18.28 -5.61
CA ALA A 282 -14.54 16.96 -5.62
C ALA A 282 -13.02 17.11 -5.41
N PRO A 283 -12.48 16.77 -4.23
CA PRO A 283 -11.03 16.77 -4.00
C PRO A 283 -10.31 15.81 -4.96
N ALA A 284 -9.31 16.31 -5.69
CA ALA A 284 -8.50 15.55 -6.65
C ALA A 284 -7.32 14.83 -5.99
N ASN A 285 -6.93 15.26 -4.80
CA ASN A 285 -5.81 14.64 -4.08
C ASN A 285 -5.84 15.02 -2.59
N PHE A 286 -5.12 14.22 -1.81
CA PHE A 286 -4.55 14.60 -0.53
C PHE A 286 -3.09 15.02 -0.76
N LEU A 287 -2.66 16.17 -0.23
CA LEU A 287 -1.23 16.52 -0.16
C LEU A 287 -0.92 17.27 1.14
N ASP A 288 -0.05 16.67 1.94
CA ASP A 288 0.54 17.26 3.14
C ASP A 288 1.99 17.71 2.85
N VAL A 289 2.23 19.03 2.83
CA VAL A 289 3.58 19.63 2.69
C VAL A 289 4.42 19.56 3.99
N GLY A 290 3.83 19.11 5.09
CA GLY A 290 4.44 19.09 6.42
C GLY A 290 4.60 20.49 7.03
N GLY A 291 5.32 20.59 8.15
CA GLY A 291 5.47 21.86 8.89
C GLY A 291 6.38 22.90 8.21
N GLY A 292 7.23 22.49 7.27
CA GLY A 292 8.18 23.35 6.56
C GLY A 292 7.81 23.50 5.08
N ALA A 293 7.00 24.52 4.77
CA ALA A 293 6.61 24.86 3.40
C ALA A 293 7.66 25.82 2.77
N THR A 294 8.81 25.28 2.37
CA THR A 294 9.81 26.06 1.60
C THR A 294 9.34 26.27 0.16
N GLU A 295 9.92 27.24 -0.54
CA GLU A 295 9.59 27.54 -1.94
C GLU A 295 9.74 26.31 -2.83
N GLU A 296 10.84 25.55 -2.70
CA GLU A 296 11.08 24.36 -3.52
C GLU A 296 10.01 23.28 -3.30
N ARG A 297 9.61 23.06 -2.04
CA ARG A 297 8.59 22.06 -1.70
C ARG A 297 7.21 22.48 -2.20
N VAL A 298 6.88 23.77 -2.14
CA VAL A 298 5.63 24.32 -2.70
C VAL A 298 5.64 24.18 -4.23
N THR A 299 6.75 24.49 -4.89
CA THR A 299 6.93 24.32 -6.34
C THR A 299 6.73 22.87 -6.77
N GLU A 300 7.38 21.91 -6.08
CA GLU A 300 7.23 20.49 -6.40
C GLU A 300 5.82 19.98 -6.08
N ALA A 301 5.19 20.46 -5.01
CA ALA A 301 3.80 20.13 -4.71
C ALA A 301 2.85 20.60 -5.83
N PHE A 302 3.07 21.79 -6.41
CA PHE A 302 2.32 22.23 -7.59
C PHE A 302 2.57 21.35 -8.81
N LYS A 303 3.83 20.97 -9.09
CA LYS A 303 4.15 20.06 -10.21
C LYS A 303 3.45 18.71 -10.06
N ILE A 304 3.39 18.17 -8.85
CA ILE A 304 2.71 16.90 -8.55
C ILE A 304 1.21 17.04 -8.75
N ILE A 305 0.57 18.03 -8.12
CA ILE A 305 -0.89 18.23 -8.22
C ILE A 305 -1.29 18.43 -9.69
N LEU A 306 -0.56 19.27 -10.42
CA LEU A 306 -0.88 19.64 -11.80
C LEU A 306 -0.40 18.63 -12.85
N SER A 307 0.29 17.56 -12.43
CA SER A 307 0.52 16.40 -13.29
C SER A 307 -0.78 15.64 -13.59
N ASP A 308 -1.81 15.85 -12.76
CA ASP A 308 -3.16 15.36 -13.00
C ASP A 308 -3.93 16.36 -13.88
N SER A 309 -4.31 15.91 -15.09
CA SER A 309 -5.07 16.72 -16.04
C SER A 309 -6.50 17.01 -15.59
N ASN A 310 -7.04 16.30 -14.61
CA ASN A 310 -8.39 16.52 -14.07
C ASN A 310 -8.46 17.76 -13.17
N VAL A 311 -7.32 18.28 -12.70
CA VAL A 311 -7.30 19.43 -11.78
C VAL A 311 -7.74 20.71 -12.50
N ALA A 312 -8.91 21.20 -12.10
CA ALA A 312 -9.54 22.41 -12.61
C ALA A 312 -9.20 23.66 -11.78
N ALA A 313 -8.99 23.50 -10.47
CA ALA A 313 -8.61 24.53 -9.51
C ALA A 313 -7.72 23.95 -8.40
N VAL A 314 -6.94 24.80 -7.70
CA VAL A 314 -6.12 24.39 -6.55
C VAL A 314 -6.52 25.17 -5.31
N LEU A 315 -6.73 24.48 -4.19
CA LEU A 315 -6.87 25.05 -2.85
C LEU A 315 -5.57 24.87 -2.07
N VAL A 316 -4.92 25.98 -1.73
CA VAL A 316 -3.81 26.04 -0.80
C VAL A 316 -4.33 26.50 0.55
N ASN A 317 -4.21 25.67 1.59
CA ASN A 317 -4.64 26.01 2.95
C ASN A 317 -3.46 25.85 3.90
N ILE A 318 -2.85 26.95 4.31
CA ILE A 318 -1.71 26.95 5.22
C ILE A 318 -2.11 27.61 6.54
N PHE A 319 -2.03 26.84 7.63
CA PHE A 319 -2.33 27.31 8.98
C PHE A 319 -1.11 27.19 9.89
N GLY A 320 -0.61 28.33 10.38
CA GLY A 320 0.56 28.38 11.25
C GLY A 320 1.84 27.89 10.56
N GLY A 321 2.61 27.05 11.26
CA GLY A 321 3.90 26.56 10.79
C GLY A 321 5.10 27.40 11.26
N ILE A 322 6.29 27.03 10.79
CA ILE A 322 7.55 27.70 11.16
C ILE A 322 7.92 28.86 10.24
N VAL A 323 7.21 29.01 9.11
CA VAL A 323 7.44 30.03 8.09
C VAL A 323 6.35 31.09 8.17
N ARG A 324 6.70 32.37 8.04
CA ARG A 324 5.70 33.46 8.05
C ARG A 324 4.88 33.46 6.77
N CYS A 325 3.64 33.93 6.84
CA CYS A 325 2.72 33.92 5.71
C CYS A 325 3.18 34.80 4.53
N ASP A 326 3.93 35.88 4.77
CA ASP A 326 4.53 36.69 3.69
C ASP A 326 5.54 35.91 2.85
N MET A 327 6.38 35.09 3.50
CA MET A 327 7.35 34.24 2.80
C MET A 327 6.67 33.06 2.08
N ILE A 328 5.62 32.49 2.68
CA ILE A 328 4.81 31.46 2.03
C ILE A 328 4.11 32.05 0.78
N ALA A 329 3.55 33.25 0.90
CA ALA A 329 2.94 33.93 -0.24
C ALA A 329 3.95 34.19 -1.36
N GLU A 330 5.16 34.62 -1.04
CA GLU A 330 6.27 34.77 -1.99
C GLU A 330 6.58 33.44 -2.70
N GLY A 331 6.72 32.34 -1.94
CA GLY A 331 6.96 31.01 -2.50
C GLY A 331 5.83 30.50 -3.39
N ILE A 332 4.56 30.77 -3.03
CA ILE A 332 3.40 30.43 -3.88
C ILE A 332 3.44 31.24 -5.19
N ILE A 333 3.72 32.54 -5.13
CA ILE A 333 3.82 33.40 -6.32
C ILE A 333 4.97 32.93 -7.22
N GLY A 334 6.13 32.61 -6.64
CA GLY A 334 7.29 32.05 -7.32
C GLY A 334 6.94 30.74 -8.04
N ALA A 335 6.40 29.78 -7.30
CA ALA A 335 5.96 28.49 -7.81
C ALA A 335 4.93 28.61 -8.94
N VAL A 336 3.92 29.47 -8.78
CA VAL A 336 2.88 29.68 -9.80
C VAL A 336 3.47 30.22 -11.10
N ARG A 337 4.45 31.11 -11.02
CA ARG A 337 5.16 31.68 -12.18
C ARG A 337 6.10 30.66 -12.83
N GLU A 338 6.88 29.94 -12.04
CA GLU A 338 7.86 28.96 -12.53
C GLU A 338 7.16 27.77 -13.21
N VAL A 339 6.17 27.19 -12.55
CA VAL A 339 5.41 26.04 -13.06
C VAL A 339 4.47 26.45 -14.19
N GLY A 340 4.08 27.73 -14.26
CA GLY A 340 3.16 28.25 -15.26
C GLY A 340 1.72 27.79 -15.00
N VAL A 341 1.26 27.92 -13.76
CA VAL A 341 -0.05 27.44 -13.31
C VAL A 341 -1.18 28.24 -13.99
N LYS A 342 -2.02 27.55 -14.76
CA LYS A 342 -3.13 28.16 -15.52
C LYS A 342 -4.49 28.04 -14.83
N VAL A 343 -4.61 27.10 -13.90
CA VAL A 343 -5.82 26.91 -13.09
C VAL A 343 -5.92 28.00 -12.02
N PRO A 344 -7.13 28.43 -11.63
CA PRO A 344 -7.29 29.33 -10.48
C PRO A 344 -6.74 28.68 -9.21
N VAL A 345 -6.05 29.49 -8.40
CA VAL A 345 -5.48 29.05 -7.12
C VAL A 345 -6.15 29.84 -5.99
N VAL A 346 -6.93 29.16 -5.16
CA VAL A 346 -7.50 29.74 -3.94
C VAL A 346 -6.54 29.50 -2.81
N VAL A 347 -6.16 30.56 -2.09
CA VAL A 347 -5.17 30.49 -1.02
C VAL A 347 -5.77 31.03 0.27
N ARG A 348 -5.67 30.23 1.32
CA ARG A 348 -6.00 30.61 2.68
C ARG A 348 -4.73 30.53 3.51
N LEU A 349 -4.27 31.69 4.02
CA LEU A 349 -3.13 31.79 4.93
C LEU A 349 -3.59 32.21 6.31
N GLU A 350 -3.04 31.59 7.36
CA GLU A 350 -3.23 32.00 8.75
C GLU A 350 -1.94 31.91 9.53
N GLY A 351 -1.76 32.88 10.44
CA GLY A 351 -0.62 32.95 11.33
C GLY A 351 0.10 34.27 11.20
N ASN A 352 1.40 34.26 11.44
CA ASN A 352 2.19 35.49 11.46
C ASN A 352 2.24 36.14 10.06
N ASN A 353 1.96 37.45 10.00
CA ASN A 353 1.87 38.22 8.76
C ASN A 353 0.85 37.71 7.73
N ALA A 354 -0.22 37.03 8.16
CA ALA A 354 -1.26 36.54 7.25
C ALA A 354 -1.87 37.65 6.38
N ASP A 355 -2.20 38.81 6.97
CA ASP A 355 -2.74 39.95 6.24
C ASP A 355 -1.78 40.46 5.14
N LEU A 356 -0.48 40.50 5.45
CA LEU A 356 0.55 40.90 4.48
C LEU A 356 0.69 39.87 3.36
N GLY A 357 0.72 38.57 3.70
CA GLY A 357 0.75 37.49 2.71
C GLY A 357 -0.47 37.51 1.78
N ALA A 358 -1.68 37.66 2.33
CA ALA A 358 -2.91 37.79 1.55
C ALA A 358 -2.87 39.00 0.61
N LYS A 359 -2.35 40.14 1.08
CA LYS A 359 -2.14 41.33 0.25
C LYS A 359 -1.16 41.04 -0.91
N MET A 360 -0.02 40.42 -0.63
CA MET A 360 0.98 40.03 -1.66
C MET A 360 0.37 39.14 -2.75
N LEU A 361 -0.47 38.17 -2.37
CA LEU A 361 -1.17 37.31 -3.32
C LEU A 361 -2.13 38.11 -4.21
N SER A 362 -2.91 39.04 -3.63
CA SER A 362 -3.85 39.88 -4.37
C SER A 362 -3.18 40.87 -5.33
N GLU A 363 -1.99 41.37 -4.99
CA GLU A 363 -1.22 42.32 -5.80
C GLU A 363 -0.31 41.62 -6.84
N SER A 364 -0.25 40.29 -6.84
CA SER A 364 0.69 39.51 -7.67
C SER A 364 0.41 39.55 -9.18
N GLY A 365 -0.81 39.93 -9.58
CA GLY A 365 -1.31 39.90 -10.95
C GLY A 365 -1.60 38.50 -11.51
N LEU A 366 -1.49 37.46 -10.68
CA LEU A 366 -1.75 36.07 -11.03
C LEU A 366 -3.21 35.71 -10.74
N ASN A 367 -3.70 34.58 -11.27
CA ASN A 367 -5.04 34.06 -10.98
C ASN A 367 -5.10 33.40 -9.59
N ILE A 368 -4.75 34.19 -8.57
CA ILE A 368 -4.70 33.77 -7.17
C ILE A 368 -5.78 34.52 -6.41
N ILE A 369 -6.57 33.78 -5.64
CA ILE A 369 -7.72 34.27 -4.91
C ILE A 369 -7.44 34.09 -3.41
N GLY A 370 -7.29 35.19 -2.68
CA GLY A 370 -7.13 35.16 -1.23
C GLY A 370 -8.46 34.91 -0.53
N ALA A 371 -8.53 33.86 0.30
CA ALA A 371 -9.71 33.52 1.08
C ALA A 371 -9.56 33.93 2.56
N SER A 372 -10.66 34.39 3.15
CA SER A 372 -10.70 34.97 4.51
C SER A 372 -10.89 33.95 5.63
N SER A 373 -11.42 32.76 5.29
CA SER A 373 -11.65 31.66 6.23
C SER A 373 -11.62 30.33 5.49
N LEU A 374 -11.62 29.23 6.24
CA LEU A 374 -11.63 27.90 5.63
C LEU A 374 -12.91 27.62 4.82
N THR A 375 -14.08 28.03 5.35
CA THR A 375 -15.37 27.91 4.64
C THR A 375 -15.40 28.77 3.38
N ASP A 376 -14.91 30.00 3.48
CA ASP A 376 -14.80 30.90 2.32
C ASP A 376 -13.88 30.30 1.24
N ALA A 377 -12.72 29.76 1.63
CA ALA A 377 -11.79 29.12 0.72
C ALA A 377 -12.42 27.93 -0.02
N ALA A 378 -13.18 27.09 0.70
CA ALA A 378 -13.89 25.97 0.12
C ALA A 378 -14.94 26.43 -0.91
N ILE A 379 -15.81 27.37 -0.55
CA ILE A 379 -16.84 27.90 -1.47
C ILE A 379 -16.20 28.52 -2.71
N GLN A 380 -15.13 29.29 -2.52
CA GLN A 380 -14.45 29.96 -3.63
C GLN A 380 -13.76 28.97 -4.57
N VAL A 381 -13.10 27.92 -4.06
CA VAL A 381 -12.43 26.93 -4.93
C VAL A 381 -13.43 26.07 -5.70
N VAL A 382 -14.56 25.72 -5.08
CA VAL A 382 -15.65 24.99 -5.77
C VAL A 382 -16.17 25.83 -6.93
N LYS A 383 -16.52 27.09 -6.67
CA LYS A 383 -16.96 28.02 -7.73
C LYS A 383 -15.90 28.21 -8.82
N ALA A 384 -14.63 28.27 -8.44
CA ALA A 384 -13.52 28.42 -9.40
C ALA A 384 -13.33 27.16 -10.27
N ALA A 385 -13.64 25.98 -9.75
CA ALA A 385 -13.58 24.71 -10.47
C ALA A 385 -14.78 24.52 -11.43
N GLU A 386 -15.98 25.01 -11.08
CA GLU A 386 -17.18 24.96 -11.93
C GLU A 386 -17.10 25.85 -13.18
N GLY A 387 -16.23 26.86 -13.17
CA GLY A 387 -16.06 27.81 -14.29
C GLY A 387 -15.33 27.24 -15.51
N LYS A 388 -15.14 25.92 -15.60
CA LYS A 388 -14.41 25.22 -16.66
C LYS A 388 -15.18 24.07 -17.27
#